data_AF-A0A9D5Z434-F1
#
_entry.id   AF-A0A9D5Z434-F1
#
_cell.length_a   1.000
_cell.length_b   1.000
_cell.length_c   1.000
_cell.angle_alpha   90.00
_cell.angle_beta   90.00
_cell.angle_gamma   90.00
#
_symmetry.space_group_name_H-M   'P 1'
#
loop_
_entity.id
_entity.type
_entity.pdbx_description
1 polymer ?
#
loop_
_entity_poly.entity_id
_entity_poly.type
_entity_poly.pdbx_seq_one_letter_code
_entity_poly.pdbx_strand_id
1 'polypeptide(L)'
;MKKYKPSVLADANVVSYAVSPPTDRDSDKILGYKEYSSKLFSSLKGFNLSISWTVREEIYLGNPTSVASRKNLVRGIEVLDITPEIDELTDDFMREGVFREKAENDARILATACFYGIDYLVTCNMKDLANANKFNEMIRIAKKHGYHPPKICTPNDFFRNYMNKPREVLDESANYFDKSKDLSYNVDTMKTIEYKEESILEECRRIRRQLHEEEIKDPKKYRENMYKEIEKMKAQGMKFRPVPPTPPWIKEYMQMCRERRAAKKISQKK
;
A
#
# COMPACT_ATOMS: atom_id res chain seq x y z
N MET A 1 -17.07 12.02 23.09
CA MET A 1 -16.80 11.66 21.67
C MET A 1 -15.48 10.90 21.60
N LYS A 2 -15.41 9.72 20.98
CA LYS A 2 -14.12 9.03 20.77
C LYS A 2 -13.27 9.91 19.85
N LYS A 3 -12.07 10.28 20.30
CA LYS A 3 -11.11 11.03 19.48
C LYS A 3 -10.75 10.19 18.26
N TYR A 4 -10.96 10.72 17.05
CA TYR A 4 -10.66 10.01 15.79
C TYR A 4 -9.17 9.64 15.75
N LYS A 5 -8.87 8.33 15.63
CA LYS A 5 -7.52 7.82 15.43
C LYS A 5 -7.35 7.47 13.95
N PRO A 6 -6.43 8.14 13.22
CA PRO A 6 -6.21 7.82 11.82
C PRO A 6 -5.72 6.38 11.66
N SER A 7 -6.10 5.75 10.56
CA SER A 7 -5.67 4.42 10.14
C SER A 7 -4.45 4.53 9.21
N VAL A 8 -3.47 3.66 9.45
CA VAL A 8 -2.19 3.70 8.76
C VAL A 8 -1.85 2.30 8.26
N LEU A 9 -1.54 2.18 6.98
CA LEU A 9 -1.01 0.96 6.36
C LEU A 9 0.49 1.16 6.11
N ALA A 10 1.33 0.30 6.70
CA ALA A 10 2.76 0.31 6.44
C ALA A 10 3.13 -0.66 5.31
N ASP A 11 3.94 -0.18 4.37
CA ASP A 11 4.53 -0.98 3.29
C ASP A 11 5.70 -1.85 3.79
N ALA A 12 6.08 -2.90 3.06
CA ALA A 12 7.11 -3.86 3.44
C ALA A 12 8.50 -3.23 3.57
N ASN A 13 8.82 -2.22 2.76
CA ASN A 13 10.08 -1.49 2.89
C ASN A 13 10.14 -0.69 4.20
N VAL A 14 9.02 -0.12 4.68
CA VAL A 14 8.95 0.58 5.97
C VAL A 14 9.20 -0.40 7.12
N VAL A 15 8.57 -1.58 7.07
CA VAL A 15 8.83 -2.66 8.05
C VAL A 15 10.31 -3.05 8.03
N SER A 16 10.90 -3.18 6.84
CA SER A 16 12.30 -3.61 6.68
C SER A 16 13.30 -2.55 7.16
N TYR A 17 13.04 -1.27 6.90
CA TYR A 17 13.83 -0.16 7.46
C TYR A 17 13.69 -0.06 8.98
N ALA A 18 12.51 -0.30 9.55
CA ALA A 18 12.28 -0.20 10.99
C ALA A 18 13.13 -1.17 11.83
N VAL A 19 13.49 -2.33 11.28
CA VAL A 19 14.32 -3.34 11.96
C VAL A 19 15.79 -3.31 11.56
N SER A 20 16.15 -2.46 10.61
CA SER A 20 17.52 -2.39 10.09
C SER A 20 18.32 -1.34 10.86
N PRO A 21 19.39 -1.72 11.57
CA PRO A 21 20.23 -0.77 12.28
C PRO A 21 20.92 0.19 11.28
N PRO A 22 21.20 1.44 11.69
CA PRO A 22 22.06 2.35 10.92
C PRO A 22 23.46 1.75 10.67
N THR A 23 24.03 2.08 9.53
CA THR A 23 25.41 1.72 9.14
C THR A 23 26.12 2.96 8.62
N ASP A 24 27.45 2.93 8.64
CA ASP A 24 28.34 3.95 8.09
C ASP A 24 28.15 4.22 6.57
N ARG A 25 27.52 3.29 5.86
CA ARG A 25 27.20 3.39 4.43
C ARG A 25 25.83 4.02 4.13
N ASP A 26 25.02 4.29 5.15
CA ASP A 26 23.69 4.85 4.92
C ASP A 26 23.78 6.34 4.58
N SER A 27 23.08 6.75 3.53
CA SER A 27 22.82 8.17 3.26
C SER A 27 21.88 8.78 4.31
N ASP A 28 21.89 10.11 4.45
CA ASP A 28 20.95 10.84 5.34
C ASP A 28 19.48 10.47 5.09
N LYS A 29 19.14 10.23 3.83
CA LYS A 29 17.81 9.77 3.43
C LYS A 29 17.47 8.41 4.03
N ILE A 30 18.40 7.45 3.98
CA ILE A 30 18.21 6.12 4.58
C ILE A 30 18.19 6.17 6.09
N LEU A 31 19.04 7.00 6.70
CA LEU A 31 18.99 7.24 8.13
C LEU A 31 17.61 7.75 8.56
N GLY A 32 17.05 8.71 7.82
CA GLY A 32 15.68 9.18 8.03
C GLY A 32 14.62 8.08 7.83
N TYR A 33 14.74 7.23 6.81
CA TYR A 33 13.82 6.11 6.64
C TYR A 33 13.89 5.12 7.82
N LYS A 34 15.08 4.76 8.29
CA LYS A 34 15.27 3.86 9.45
C LYS A 34 14.70 4.47 10.72
N GLU A 35 15.05 5.71 11.03
CA GLU A 35 14.59 6.43 12.22
C GLU A 35 13.06 6.53 12.27
N TYR A 36 12.44 7.08 11.22
CA TYR A 36 11.01 7.35 11.23
C TYR A 36 10.17 6.09 11.02
N SER A 37 10.70 5.05 10.36
CA SER A 37 10.05 3.73 10.35
C SER A 37 10.06 3.11 11.74
N SER A 38 11.20 3.12 12.45
CA SER A 38 11.28 2.66 13.84
C SER A 38 10.33 3.44 14.76
N LYS A 39 10.24 4.75 14.57
CA LYS A 39 9.28 5.63 15.27
C LYS A 39 7.83 5.25 14.99
N LEU A 40 7.49 4.86 13.75
CA LEU A 40 6.14 4.43 13.38
C LEU A 40 5.70 3.22 14.22
N PHE A 41 6.55 2.21 14.36
CA PHE A 41 6.22 0.98 15.11
C PHE A 41 6.30 1.15 16.64
N SER A 42 6.97 2.18 17.15
CA SER A 42 7.00 2.49 18.60
C SER A 42 5.91 3.46 19.05
N SER A 43 5.27 4.21 18.13
CA SER A 43 4.31 5.28 18.43
C SER A 43 2.82 4.89 18.25
N LEU A 44 2.46 3.62 18.49
CA LEU A 44 1.14 3.04 18.16
C LEU A 44 -0.07 3.66 18.89
N LYS A 45 0.13 4.53 19.90
CA LYS A 45 -0.99 5.14 20.63
C LYS A 45 -1.75 6.17 19.79
N GLY A 46 -1.08 6.83 18.83
CA GLY A 46 -1.62 7.95 18.07
C GLY A 46 -2.48 7.60 16.85
N PHE A 47 -2.42 6.36 16.38
CA PHE A 47 -3.05 5.89 15.14
C PHE A 47 -3.28 4.38 15.20
N ASN A 48 -4.10 3.86 14.30
CA ASN A 48 -4.33 2.42 14.14
C ASN A 48 -3.43 1.90 13.02
N LEU A 49 -2.33 1.25 13.39
CA LEU A 49 -1.37 0.69 12.43
C LEU A 49 -1.81 -0.71 11.98
N SER A 50 -1.72 -0.96 10.69
CA SER A 50 -1.93 -2.27 10.08
C SER A 50 -0.87 -2.55 9.02
N ILE A 51 -0.72 -3.82 8.67
CA ILE A 51 -0.05 -4.29 7.44
C ILE A 51 -1.06 -5.06 6.59
N SER A 52 -0.86 -5.17 5.27
CA SER A 52 -1.69 -6.07 4.45
C SER A 52 -1.12 -7.49 4.45
N TRP A 53 -1.94 -8.46 4.03
CA TRP A 53 -1.45 -9.80 3.74
C TRP A 53 -0.28 -9.79 2.73
N THR A 54 -0.38 -8.96 1.68
CA THR A 54 0.70 -8.80 0.69
C THR A 54 2.01 -8.32 1.33
N VAL A 55 1.94 -7.33 2.22
CA VAL A 55 3.11 -6.86 2.99
C VAL A 55 3.65 -7.99 3.88
N ARG A 56 2.78 -8.78 4.49
CA ARG A 56 3.18 -9.93 5.29
C ARG A 56 3.97 -10.95 4.46
N GLU A 57 3.50 -11.32 3.28
CA GLU A 57 4.19 -12.26 2.40
C GLU A 57 5.60 -11.76 2.05
N GLU A 58 5.72 -10.47 1.72
CA GLU A 58 7.01 -9.84 1.41
C GLU A 58 7.99 -9.88 2.59
N ILE A 59 7.54 -9.49 3.80
CA ILE A 59 8.44 -9.42 4.95
C ILE A 59 8.82 -10.80 5.52
N TYR A 60 8.17 -11.88 5.03
CA TYR A 60 8.42 -13.26 5.43
C TYR A 60 9.45 -13.96 4.54
N LEU A 61 9.91 -13.30 3.48
CA LEU A 61 10.89 -13.80 2.51
C LEU A 61 12.20 -13.01 2.56
N GLY A 62 13.29 -13.57 2.05
CA GLY A 62 14.61 -12.92 2.02
C GLY A 62 15.55 -13.42 3.11
N ASN A 63 16.46 -12.57 3.58
CA ASN A 63 17.47 -12.96 4.57
C ASN A 63 16.83 -13.49 5.87
N PRO A 64 17.17 -14.70 6.35
CA PRO A 64 16.53 -15.31 7.53
C PRO A 64 16.59 -14.46 8.80
N THR A 65 17.71 -13.76 9.05
CA THR A 65 17.88 -12.87 10.20
C THR A 65 16.96 -11.65 10.09
N SER A 66 16.92 -11.01 8.91
CA SER A 66 16.01 -9.89 8.64
C SER A 66 14.54 -10.32 8.74
N VAL A 67 14.21 -11.50 8.23
CA VAL A 67 12.87 -12.11 8.35
C VAL A 67 12.48 -12.28 9.81
N ALA A 68 13.35 -12.86 10.65
CA ALA A 68 13.06 -13.04 12.08
C ALA A 68 12.76 -11.71 12.78
N SER A 69 13.56 -10.67 12.51
CA SER A 69 13.35 -9.33 13.06
C SER A 69 12.03 -8.71 12.59
N ARG A 70 11.71 -8.77 11.29
CA ARG A 70 10.45 -8.25 10.75
C ARG A 70 9.24 -8.98 11.31
N LYS A 71 9.30 -10.30 11.44
CA LYS A 71 8.26 -11.14 12.07
C LYS A 71 7.98 -10.71 13.51
N ASN A 72 9.03 -10.48 14.28
CA ASN A 72 8.90 -10.04 15.66
C ASN A 72 8.31 -8.61 15.75
N LEU A 73 8.75 -7.70 14.88
CA LEU A 73 8.27 -6.31 14.86
C LEU A 73 6.75 -6.23 14.62
N VAL A 74 6.24 -6.99 13.65
CA VAL A 74 4.81 -6.94 13.29
C VAL A 74 3.93 -7.84 14.15
N ARG A 75 4.48 -8.53 15.14
CA ARG A 75 3.72 -9.43 16.00
C ARG A 75 2.66 -8.64 16.78
N GLY A 76 1.39 -9.01 16.60
CA GLY A 76 0.25 -8.34 17.25
C GLY A 76 -0.26 -7.10 16.50
N ILE A 77 0.38 -6.70 15.40
CA ILE A 77 -0.16 -5.71 14.47
C ILE A 77 -1.31 -6.35 13.67
N GLU A 78 -2.37 -5.59 13.44
CA GLU A 78 -3.53 -6.06 12.65
C GLU A 78 -3.14 -6.28 11.20
N VAL A 79 -3.59 -7.40 10.63
CA VAL A 79 -3.42 -7.70 9.21
C VAL A 79 -4.70 -7.42 8.43
N LEU A 80 -4.57 -6.69 7.33
CA LEU A 80 -5.65 -6.46 6.38
C LEU A 80 -5.71 -7.62 5.39
N ASP A 81 -6.91 -8.18 5.26
CA ASP A 81 -7.20 -9.31 4.40
C ASP A 81 -7.18 -8.92 2.91
N ILE A 82 -7.02 -9.90 2.02
CA ILE A 82 -7.25 -9.75 0.57
C ILE A 82 -8.58 -10.37 0.21
N THR A 83 -9.42 -9.58 -0.46
CA THR A 83 -10.74 -10.01 -0.93
C THR A 83 -10.80 -10.00 -2.46
N PRO A 84 -11.79 -10.65 -3.08
CA PRO A 84 -11.99 -10.57 -4.52
C PRO A 84 -12.14 -9.13 -5.04
N GLU A 85 -12.74 -8.22 -4.27
CA GLU A 85 -12.84 -6.80 -4.63
C GLU A 85 -11.48 -6.09 -4.66
N ILE A 86 -10.57 -6.46 -3.74
CA ILE A 86 -9.19 -5.95 -3.75
C ILE A 86 -8.46 -6.45 -4.99
N ASP A 87 -8.60 -7.73 -5.33
CA ASP A 87 -7.97 -8.29 -6.52
C ASP A 87 -8.54 -7.66 -7.80
N GLU A 88 -9.85 -7.42 -7.88
CA GLU A 88 -10.45 -6.72 -9.02
C GLU A 88 -9.96 -5.27 -9.18
N LEU A 89 -9.79 -4.55 -8.07
CA LEU A 89 -9.23 -3.20 -8.09
C LEU A 89 -7.74 -3.22 -8.48
N THR A 90 -7.00 -4.23 -8.01
CA THR A 90 -5.59 -4.47 -8.38
C THR A 90 -5.48 -4.72 -9.89
N ASP A 91 -6.28 -5.64 -10.44
CA ASP A 91 -6.31 -5.97 -11.86
C ASP A 91 -6.64 -4.75 -12.72
N ASP A 92 -7.54 -3.88 -12.24
CA ASP A 92 -7.88 -2.62 -12.91
C ASP A 92 -6.72 -1.61 -12.88
N PHE A 93 -6.02 -1.44 -11.76
CA PHE A 93 -4.83 -0.59 -11.69
C PHE A 93 -3.72 -1.06 -12.64
N MET A 94 -3.50 -2.37 -12.73
CA MET A 94 -2.50 -2.95 -13.63
C MET A 94 -2.90 -2.78 -15.09
N ARG A 95 -4.15 -3.08 -15.44
CA ARG A 95 -4.65 -3.01 -16.82
C ARG A 95 -4.69 -1.59 -17.39
N GLU A 96 -4.98 -0.60 -16.57
CA GLU A 96 -5.01 0.81 -16.98
C GLU A 96 -3.60 1.47 -16.97
N GLY A 97 -2.54 0.70 -16.66
CA GLY A 97 -1.15 1.14 -16.77
C GLY A 97 -0.69 2.13 -15.69
N VAL A 98 -1.41 2.22 -14.57
CA VAL A 98 -0.99 3.04 -13.41
C VAL A 98 0.35 2.51 -12.89
N PHE A 99 0.47 1.19 -12.77
CA PHE A 99 1.67 0.50 -12.30
C PHE A 99 2.46 -0.10 -13.46
N ARG A 100 3.76 -0.33 -13.23
CA ARG A 100 4.58 -1.13 -14.14
C ARG A 100 4.17 -2.61 -14.02
N GLU A 101 4.45 -3.42 -15.04
CA GLU A 101 4.10 -4.84 -15.09
C GLU A 101 4.49 -5.61 -13.81
N LYS A 102 5.68 -5.34 -13.26
CA LYS A 102 6.22 -6.03 -12.07
C LYS A 102 5.84 -5.40 -10.73
N ALA A 103 4.90 -4.45 -10.72
CA ALA A 103 4.49 -3.70 -9.53
C ALA A 103 3.08 -4.10 -9.05
N GLU A 104 2.67 -5.34 -9.32
CA GLU A 104 1.37 -5.88 -8.91
C GLU A 104 1.16 -5.87 -7.40
N ASN A 105 2.19 -6.22 -6.62
CA ASN A 105 2.10 -6.11 -5.16
C ASN A 105 1.89 -4.67 -4.68
N ASP A 106 2.55 -3.69 -5.30
CA ASP A 106 2.33 -2.26 -4.98
C ASP A 106 0.90 -1.84 -5.31
N ALA A 107 0.37 -2.30 -6.44
CA ALA A 107 -1.04 -2.10 -6.82
C ALA A 107 -1.99 -2.76 -5.82
N ARG A 108 -1.69 -3.97 -5.34
CA ARG A 108 -2.51 -4.71 -4.35
C ARG A 108 -2.49 -4.06 -2.98
N ILE A 109 -1.34 -3.56 -2.53
CA ILE A 109 -1.21 -2.81 -1.28
C ILE A 109 -2.05 -1.54 -1.33
N LEU A 110 -1.98 -0.80 -2.43
CA LEU A 110 -2.81 0.38 -2.65
C LEU A 110 -4.31 0.02 -2.70
N ALA A 111 -4.69 -1.00 -3.46
CA ALA A 111 -6.07 -1.47 -3.57
C ALA A 111 -6.62 -1.85 -2.19
N THR A 112 -5.81 -2.54 -1.39
CA THR A 112 -6.14 -2.85 0.02
C THR A 112 -6.37 -1.57 0.83
N ALA A 113 -5.49 -0.57 0.69
CA ALA A 113 -5.63 0.70 1.38
C ALA A 113 -6.95 1.43 1.01
N CYS A 114 -7.27 1.47 -0.29
CA CYS A 114 -8.52 2.04 -0.80
C CYS A 114 -9.74 1.29 -0.24
N PHE A 115 -9.73 -0.04 -0.31
CA PHE A 115 -10.84 -0.90 0.11
C PHE A 115 -11.12 -0.78 1.62
N TYR A 116 -10.09 -0.76 2.45
CA TYR A 116 -10.21 -0.62 3.91
C TYR A 116 -10.42 0.82 4.38
N GLY A 117 -10.46 1.80 3.47
CA GLY A 117 -10.59 3.22 3.81
C GLY A 117 -9.43 3.71 4.67
N ILE A 118 -8.21 3.29 4.35
CA ILE A 118 -7.01 3.69 5.09
C ILE A 118 -6.71 5.17 4.85
N ASP A 119 -6.44 5.92 5.92
CA ASP A 119 -6.11 7.35 5.80
C ASP A 119 -4.72 7.57 5.20
N TYR A 120 -3.74 6.76 5.61
CA TYR A 120 -2.34 6.90 5.21
C TYR A 120 -1.72 5.57 4.77
N LEU A 121 -1.20 5.53 3.54
CA LEU A 121 -0.29 4.49 3.08
C LEU A 121 1.15 5.02 3.23
N VAL A 122 1.90 4.43 4.14
CA VAL A 122 3.27 4.83 4.42
C VAL A 122 4.24 3.93 3.66
N THR A 123 5.05 4.52 2.78
CA THR A 123 6.04 3.79 1.95
C THR A 123 7.32 4.59 1.77
N CYS A 124 8.46 3.91 1.73
CA CYS A 124 9.75 4.47 1.35
C CYS A 124 10.02 4.37 -0.16
N ASN A 125 9.17 3.66 -0.92
CA ASN A 125 9.30 3.48 -2.38
C ASN A 125 8.26 4.31 -3.14
N MET A 126 8.50 5.60 -3.31
CA MET A 126 7.60 6.45 -4.08
C MET A 126 7.84 6.44 -5.60
N LYS A 127 8.80 5.67 -6.12
CA LYS A 127 9.21 5.78 -7.54
C LYS A 127 8.05 5.51 -8.51
N ASP A 128 7.17 4.57 -8.19
CA ASP A 128 6.02 4.24 -9.04
C ASP A 128 4.80 5.12 -8.79
N LEU A 129 4.74 5.79 -7.63
CA LEU A 129 3.62 6.63 -7.18
C LEU A 129 3.88 8.14 -7.37
N ALA A 130 5.13 8.55 -7.65
CA ALA A 130 5.56 9.95 -7.75
C ALA A 130 5.15 10.66 -9.06
N ASN A 131 4.58 9.95 -10.03
CA ASN A 131 4.11 10.57 -11.28
C ASN A 131 2.69 11.12 -11.08
N ALA A 132 2.53 12.44 -11.17
CA ALA A 132 1.25 13.12 -10.96
C ALA A 132 0.12 12.63 -11.90
N ASN A 133 0.44 12.28 -13.16
CA ASN A 133 -0.55 11.74 -14.09
C ASN A 133 -1.03 10.36 -13.65
N LYS A 134 -0.12 9.50 -13.18
CA LYS A 134 -0.46 8.19 -12.62
C LYS A 134 -1.27 8.31 -11.34
N PHE A 135 -0.97 9.30 -10.51
CA PHE A 135 -1.72 9.57 -9.28
C PHE A 135 -3.17 10.00 -9.56
N ASN A 136 -3.40 10.87 -10.54
CA ASN A 136 -4.76 11.24 -10.95
C ASN A 136 -5.54 10.05 -11.50
N GLU A 137 -4.88 9.21 -12.30
CA GLU A 137 -5.49 8.02 -12.88
C GLU A 137 -5.84 6.98 -11.80
N MET A 138 -4.94 6.80 -10.83
CA MET A 138 -5.17 6.01 -9.63
C MET A 138 -6.41 6.49 -8.86
N ILE A 139 -6.55 7.80 -8.63
CA ILE A 139 -7.74 8.38 -7.99
C ILE A 139 -8.99 8.07 -8.81
N ARG A 140 -8.93 8.25 -10.13
CA ARG A 140 -10.05 8.00 -11.04
C ARG A 140 -10.54 6.56 -10.93
N ILE A 141 -9.62 5.60 -10.96
CA ILE A 141 -9.93 4.17 -10.87
C ILE A 141 -10.48 3.81 -9.49
N ALA A 142 -9.85 4.26 -8.40
CA ALA A 142 -10.34 4.01 -7.05
C ALA A 142 -11.78 4.54 -6.85
N LYS A 143 -12.04 5.78 -7.28
CA LYS A 143 -13.37 6.40 -7.22
C LYS A 143 -14.38 5.69 -8.10
N LYS A 144 -13.97 5.21 -9.27
CA LYS A 144 -14.81 4.37 -10.13
C LYS A 144 -15.31 3.15 -9.37
N HIS A 145 -14.46 2.53 -8.56
CA HIS A 145 -14.84 1.39 -7.70
C HIS A 145 -15.55 1.79 -6.38
N GLY A 146 -15.83 3.09 -6.18
CA GLY A 146 -16.48 3.60 -4.97
C GLY A 146 -15.56 3.80 -3.77
N TYR A 147 -14.24 3.73 -3.97
CA TYR A 147 -13.25 3.88 -2.91
C TYR A 147 -12.56 5.24 -2.92
N HIS A 148 -12.10 5.66 -1.74
CA HIS A 148 -11.25 6.83 -1.57
C HIS A 148 -9.79 6.39 -1.43
N PRO A 149 -8.87 6.93 -2.23
CA PRO A 149 -7.46 6.57 -2.11
C PRO A 149 -6.84 7.16 -0.83
N PRO A 150 -5.87 6.47 -0.22
CA PRO A 150 -5.17 6.95 0.96
C PRO A 150 -4.26 8.14 0.62
N LYS A 151 -3.84 8.89 1.64
CA LYS A 151 -2.67 9.77 1.53
C LYS A 151 -1.42 8.91 1.50
N ILE A 152 -0.64 9.01 0.44
CA ILE A 152 0.61 8.28 0.27
C ILE A 152 1.75 9.17 0.76
N CYS A 153 2.59 8.67 1.67
CA CYS A 153 3.65 9.48 2.25
C CYS A 153 4.84 8.64 2.75
N THR A 154 5.99 9.27 2.94
CA THR A 154 7.12 8.63 3.63
C THR A 154 6.87 8.63 5.15
N PRO A 155 7.57 7.78 5.93
CA PRO A 155 7.49 7.81 7.39
C PRO A 155 7.83 9.20 7.97
N ASN A 156 8.84 9.86 7.40
CA ASN A 156 9.23 11.22 7.83
C ASN A 156 8.11 12.24 7.58
N ASP A 157 7.49 12.20 6.40
CA ASP A 157 6.37 13.08 6.05
C ASP A 157 5.16 12.82 6.94
N PHE A 158 4.86 11.55 7.24
CA PHE A 158 3.77 11.16 8.14
C PHE A 158 3.86 11.89 9.48
N PHE A 159 5.03 11.85 10.11
CA PHE A 159 5.25 12.50 11.40
C PHE A 159 5.32 14.03 11.29
N ARG A 160 6.07 14.56 10.33
CA ARG A 160 6.31 16.01 10.22
C ARG A 160 5.07 16.77 9.78
N ASN A 161 4.31 16.23 8.83
CA ASN A 161 3.26 16.97 8.15
C ASN A 161 1.85 16.65 8.65
N TYR A 162 1.63 15.50 9.29
CA TYR A 162 0.28 15.06 9.64
C TYR A 162 0.11 14.78 11.14
N MET A 163 1.01 14.03 11.78
CA MET A 163 0.83 13.68 13.19
C MET A 163 1.08 14.85 14.15
N ASN A 164 2.01 15.74 13.82
CA ASN A 164 2.43 16.83 14.71
C ASN A 164 1.68 18.15 14.49
N LYS A 165 0.69 18.20 13.60
CA LYS A 165 -0.11 19.40 13.36
C LYS A 165 -1.45 19.31 14.11
N PRO A 166 -1.92 20.40 14.78
CA PRO A 166 -3.28 20.46 15.25
C PRO A 166 -4.20 20.27 14.04
N ARG A 167 -5.12 19.29 14.12
CA ARG A 167 -6.17 19.13 13.11
C ARG A 167 -7.03 20.39 13.19
N GLU A 168 -6.82 21.33 12.27
CA GLU A 168 -7.94 22.14 11.82
C GLU A 168 -9.05 21.15 11.44
N VAL A 169 -10.24 21.44 11.94
CA VAL A 169 -11.45 20.61 11.82
C VAL A 169 -11.51 20.09 10.39
N LEU A 170 -11.61 18.76 10.26
CA LEU A 170 -11.87 18.11 8.97
C LEU A 170 -13.24 18.63 8.51
N ASP A 171 -13.21 19.72 7.74
CA ASP A 171 -14.39 20.24 7.07
C ASP A 171 -14.79 19.21 6.00
N GLU A 172 -15.88 18.50 6.26
CA GLU A 172 -16.47 17.52 5.35
C GLU A 172 -16.97 18.18 4.04
N SER A 173 -16.98 19.52 3.96
CA SER A 173 -17.29 20.28 2.74
C SER A 173 -16.04 20.71 1.94
N ALA A 174 -14.82 20.47 2.44
CA ALA A 174 -13.61 20.78 1.71
C ALA A 174 -13.37 19.76 0.59
N ASN A 175 -13.89 20.08 -0.60
CA ASN A 175 -13.32 19.63 -1.87
C ASN A 175 -11.81 19.96 -1.86
N TYR A 176 -10.99 19.03 -1.39
CA TYR A 176 -9.54 19.18 -1.24
C TYR A 176 -8.81 19.04 -2.59
N PHE A 177 -9.41 19.61 -3.64
CA PHE A 177 -8.75 20.03 -4.87
C PHE A 177 -8.60 21.55 -4.80
N ASP A 178 -7.74 22.01 -3.88
CA ASP A 178 -7.22 23.36 -3.95
C ASP A 178 -6.24 23.43 -5.13
N LYS A 179 -6.74 23.84 -6.30
CA LYS A 179 -5.93 24.09 -7.51
C LYS A 179 -4.93 25.24 -7.34
N SER A 180 -4.99 26.00 -6.23
CA SER A 180 -4.10 27.13 -5.97
C SER A 180 -2.89 26.77 -5.08
N LYS A 181 -2.92 25.61 -4.42
CA LYS A 181 -1.73 25.01 -3.81
C LYS A 181 -1.10 24.06 -4.80
N ASP A 182 -0.47 24.68 -5.79
CA ASP A 182 0.54 24.05 -6.62
C ASP A 182 1.63 23.50 -5.69
N LEU A 183 1.46 22.26 -5.24
CA LEU A 183 2.55 21.41 -4.77
C LEU A 183 3.36 21.05 -6.02
N SER A 184 3.97 22.06 -6.63
CA SER A 184 5.13 21.91 -7.46
C SER A 184 6.19 21.29 -6.54
N TYR A 185 6.19 19.96 -6.49
CA TYR A 185 7.42 19.24 -6.23
C TYR A 185 8.41 19.85 -7.20
N ASN A 186 9.40 20.54 -6.65
CA ASN A 186 10.36 21.31 -7.42
C ASN A 186 11.18 20.32 -8.27
N VAL A 187 10.67 19.99 -9.46
CA VAL A 187 11.20 18.94 -10.35
C VAL A 187 12.62 19.31 -10.79
N ASP A 188 12.95 20.59 -10.79
CA ASP A 188 14.23 21.16 -11.24
C ASP A 188 15.43 20.91 -10.31
N THR A 189 15.22 20.36 -9.11
CA THR A 189 16.34 19.92 -8.25
C THR A 189 16.65 18.43 -8.32
N MET A 190 15.94 17.66 -9.15
CA MET A 190 16.36 16.30 -9.50
C MET A 190 17.47 16.33 -10.56
N LYS A 191 18.61 16.93 -10.22
CA LYS A 191 19.87 16.57 -10.87
C LYS A 191 20.00 15.06 -10.79
N THR A 192 20.30 14.45 -11.93
CA THR A 192 20.60 13.03 -12.14
C THR A 192 21.76 12.62 -11.24
N ILE A 193 21.47 12.38 -9.97
CA ILE A 193 22.36 11.66 -9.06
C ILE A 193 22.11 10.19 -9.36
N GLU A 194 23.07 9.53 -9.97
CA GLU A 194 23.09 8.07 -10.08
C GLU A 194 23.15 7.46 -8.67
N TYR A 195 21.98 7.22 -8.07
CA TYR A 195 21.88 6.49 -6.81
C TYR A 195 22.14 5.00 -7.07
N LYS A 196 23.29 4.49 -6.59
CA LYS A 196 23.48 3.04 -6.38
C LYS A 196 22.41 2.57 -5.39
N GLU A 197 21.45 1.80 -5.85
CA GLU A 197 20.29 1.37 -5.06
C GLU A 197 20.71 0.59 -3.81
N GLU A 198 20.37 1.13 -2.64
CA GLU A 198 20.80 0.66 -1.32
C GLU A 198 20.07 -0.65 -0.92
N SER A 199 20.82 -1.57 -0.31
CA SER A 199 20.52 -3.01 -0.15
C SER A 199 19.09 -3.41 0.25
N ILE A 200 18.42 -2.66 1.12
CA ILE A 200 17.09 -3.01 1.65
C ILE A 200 16.02 -2.85 0.57
N LEU A 201 16.03 -1.74 -0.17
CA LEU A 201 15.03 -1.49 -1.19
C LEU A 201 15.22 -2.45 -2.36
N GLU A 202 16.47 -2.80 -2.68
CA GLU A 202 16.75 -3.82 -3.69
C GLU A 202 16.34 -5.22 -3.24
N GLU A 203 16.54 -5.58 -1.96
CA GLU A 203 16.00 -6.83 -1.42
C GLU A 203 14.47 -6.87 -1.54
N CYS A 204 13.77 -5.79 -1.15
CA CYS A 204 12.32 -5.70 -1.27
C CYS A 204 11.86 -5.86 -2.73
N ARG A 205 12.53 -5.19 -3.68
CA ARG A 205 12.23 -5.34 -5.10
C ARG A 205 12.48 -6.75 -5.61
N ARG A 206 13.57 -7.38 -5.18
CA ARG A 206 13.89 -8.78 -5.54
C ARG A 206 12.80 -9.73 -5.04
N ILE A 207 12.34 -9.57 -3.80
CA ILE A 207 11.23 -10.36 -3.22
C ILE A 207 9.94 -10.14 -4.02
N ARG A 208 9.59 -8.90 -4.35
CA ARG A 208 8.41 -8.58 -5.18
C ARG A 208 8.49 -9.22 -6.57
N ARG A 209 9.65 -9.17 -7.21
CA ARG A 209 9.87 -9.84 -8.50
C ARG A 209 9.65 -11.35 -8.39
N GLN A 210 10.19 -11.99 -7.34
CA GLN A 210 9.99 -13.41 -7.09
C GLN A 210 8.51 -13.76 -6.92
N LEU A 211 7.78 -13.01 -6.08
CA LEU A 211 6.35 -13.23 -5.85
C LEU A 211 5.53 -13.04 -7.13
N HIS A 212 5.82 -12.00 -7.90
CA HIS A 212 5.17 -11.75 -9.19
C HIS A 212 5.45 -12.85 -10.22
N GLU A 213 6.67 -13.38 -10.27
CA GLU A 213 7.02 -14.53 -11.12
C GLU A 213 6.29 -15.81 -10.69
N GLU A 214 6.00 -15.99 -9.40
CA GLU A 214 5.16 -17.08 -8.91
C GLU A 214 3.69 -16.87 -9.29
N GLU A 215 3.18 -15.65 -9.19
CA GLU A 215 1.81 -15.30 -9.52
C GLU A 215 1.50 -15.49 -11.02
N ILE A 216 2.37 -15.01 -11.92
CA ILE A 216 2.14 -15.10 -13.38
C ILE A 216 2.08 -16.55 -13.88
N LYS A 217 2.77 -17.50 -13.23
CA LYS A 217 2.77 -18.92 -13.65
C LYS A 217 1.37 -19.51 -13.66
N ASP A 218 0.56 -19.18 -12.65
CA ASP A 218 -0.83 -19.61 -12.53
C ASP A 218 -1.57 -18.65 -11.59
N PRO A 219 -2.08 -17.51 -12.09
CA PRO A 219 -2.68 -16.47 -11.24
C PRO A 219 -3.88 -16.98 -10.45
N LYS A 220 -4.67 -17.88 -11.03
CA LYS A 220 -5.84 -18.46 -10.39
C LYS A 220 -5.42 -19.33 -9.20
N LYS A 221 -4.46 -20.23 -9.41
CA LYS A 221 -3.95 -21.09 -8.34
C LYS A 221 -3.21 -20.30 -7.27
N TYR A 222 -2.48 -19.25 -7.64
CA TYR A 222 -1.83 -18.34 -6.69
C TYR A 222 -2.86 -17.71 -5.75
N ARG A 223 -3.93 -17.11 -6.28
CA ARG A 223 -5.01 -16.51 -5.47
C ARG A 223 -5.75 -17.54 -4.62
N GLU A 224 -6.06 -18.72 -5.18
CA GLU A 224 -6.70 -19.81 -4.42
C GLU A 224 -5.86 -20.28 -3.24
N ASN A 225 -4.54 -20.41 -3.42
CA ASN A 225 -3.61 -20.77 -2.35
C ASN A 225 -3.50 -19.65 -1.31
N MET A 226 -3.42 -18.40 -1.76
CA MET A 226 -3.38 -17.22 -0.91
C MET A 226 -4.61 -17.18 0.02
N TYR A 227 -5.83 -17.31 -0.54
CA TYR A 227 -7.06 -17.34 0.26
C TYR A 227 -7.10 -18.50 1.25
N LYS A 228 -6.67 -19.71 0.85
CA LYS A 228 -6.60 -20.86 1.76
C LYS A 228 -5.64 -20.61 2.92
N GLU A 229 -4.48 -20.01 2.65
CA GLU A 229 -3.49 -19.72 3.70
C GLU A 229 -4.00 -18.63 4.65
N ILE A 230 -4.69 -17.60 4.13
CA ILE A 230 -5.36 -16.59 4.95
C ILE A 230 -6.38 -17.25 5.91
N GLU A 231 -7.28 -18.08 5.39
CA GLU A 231 -8.31 -18.74 6.22
C GLU A 231 -7.70 -19.64 7.28
N LYS A 232 -6.63 -20.37 6.92
CA LYS A 232 -5.84 -21.15 7.88
C LYS A 232 -5.21 -20.27 8.95
N MET A 233 -4.63 -19.11 8.61
CA MET A 233 -4.06 -18.18 9.59
C MET A 233 -5.13 -17.58 10.52
N LYS A 234 -6.32 -17.25 9.99
CA LYS A 234 -7.47 -16.83 10.81
C LYS A 234 -7.87 -17.93 11.80
N ALA A 235 -7.96 -19.18 11.34
CA ALA A 235 -8.26 -20.34 12.19
C ALA A 235 -7.20 -20.58 13.28
N GLN A 236 -5.95 -20.19 13.04
CA GLN A 236 -4.86 -20.20 14.01
C GLN A 236 -4.87 -19.02 14.98
N GLY A 237 -5.92 -18.18 14.96
CA GLY A 237 -6.09 -17.05 15.87
C GLY A 237 -5.31 -15.79 15.48
N MET A 238 -4.81 -15.73 14.24
CA MET A 238 -4.17 -14.50 13.74
C MET A 238 -5.18 -13.36 13.67
N LYS A 239 -4.79 -12.18 14.15
CA LYS A 239 -5.67 -11.01 14.22
C LYS A 239 -5.78 -10.31 12.86
N PHE A 240 -6.87 -10.57 12.16
CA PHE A 240 -7.26 -9.82 10.97
C PHE A 240 -8.20 -8.67 11.33
N ARG A 241 -8.08 -7.55 10.62
CA ARG A 241 -9.09 -6.48 10.69
C ARG A 241 -10.37 -6.98 9.98
N PRO A 242 -11.55 -6.79 10.57
CA PRO A 242 -12.80 -7.13 9.89
C PRO A 242 -12.89 -6.42 8.54
N VAL A 243 -13.28 -7.18 7.52
CA VAL A 243 -13.58 -6.66 6.18
C VAL A 243 -14.72 -5.63 6.33
N PRO A 244 -14.53 -4.37 5.91
CA PRO A 244 -15.62 -3.38 5.96
C PRO A 244 -16.80 -3.85 5.11
N PRO A 245 -18.05 -3.60 5.55
CA PRO A 245 -19.20 -3.97 4.76
C PRO A 245 -19.19 -3.21 3.44
N THR A 246 -19.19 -3.93 2.32
CA THR A 246 -19.33 -3.32 0.98
C THR A 246 -20.70 -2.63 0.91
N PRO A 247 -20.76 -1.30 0.71
CA PRO A 247 -22.03 -0.60 0.52
C PRO A 247 -22.86 -1.24 -0.60
N PRO A 248 -24.19 -1.38 -0.46
CA PRO A 248 -25.03 -2.06 -1.46
C PRO A 248 -24.87 -1.50 -2.88
N TRP A 249 -24.75 -0.18 -3.02
CA TRP A 249 -24.55 0.49 -4.30
C TRP A 249 -23.20 0.14 -4.96
N ILE A 250 -22.15 -0.15 -4.18
CA ILE A 250 -20.87 -0.64 -4.71
C ILE A 250 -21.05 -2.03 -5.31
N LYS A 251 -21.82 -2.92 -4.66
CA LYS A 251 -22.06 -4.28 -5.19
C LYS A 251 -22.78 -4.25 -6.54
N GLU A 252 -23.84 -3.45 -6.65
CA GLU A 252 -24.59 -3.26 -7.90
C GLU A 252 -23.72 -2.63 -8.99
N TYR A 253 -22.93 -1.61 -8.63
CA TYR A 253 -22.00 -0.95 -9.55
C TYR A 253 -20.92 -1.91 -10.07
N MET A 254 -20.34 -2.73 -9.18
CA MET A 254 -19.30 -3.70 -9.51
C MET A 254 -19.87 -4.80 -10.42
N GLN A 255 -21.08 -5.28 -10.14
CA GLN A 255 -21.78 -6.24 -11.00
C GLN A 255 -22.02 -5.66 -12.40
N MET A 256 -22.54 -4.43 -12.49
CA MET A 256 -22.69 -3.74 -13.78
C MET A 256 -21.34 -3.59 -14.51
N CYS A 257 -20.27 -3.27 -13.80
CA CYS A 257 -18.94 -3.19 -14.41
C CYS A 257 -18.44 -4.54 -14.93
N ARG A 258 -18.67 -5.63 -14.21
CA ARG A 258 -18.36 -7.01 -14.67
C ARG A 258 -19.11 -7.34 -15.94
N GLU A 259 -20.40 -7.05 -16.01
CA GLU A 259 -21.25 -7.30 -17.19
C GLU A 259 -20.78 -6.49 -18.40
N ARG A 260 -20.46 -5.20 -18.22
CA ARG A 260 -19.88 -4.36 -19.28
C ARG A 260 -18.54 -4.88 -19.79
N ARG A 261 -17.67 -5.38 -18.90
CA ARG A 261 -16.38 -5.99 -19.28
C ARG A 261 -16.60 -7.29 -20.06
N ALA A 262 -17.53 -8.14 -19.63
CA ALA A 262 -17.88 -9.38 -20.34
C ALA A 262 -18.41 -9.09 -21.75
N ALA A 263 -19.30 -8.09 -21.88
CA ALA A 263 -19.83 -7.67 -23.18
C ALA A 263 -18.74 -7.15 -24.14
N LYS A 264 -17.78 -6.35 -23.65
CA LYS A 264 -16.64 -5.88 -24.46
C LYS A 264 -15.75 -7.03 -24.95
N LYS A 265 -15.46 -8.03 -24.10
CA LYS A 265 -14.67 -9.22 -24.50
C LYS A 265 -15.36 -10.05 -25.58
N ILE A 266 -16.69 -10.12 -25.59
CA ILE A 266 -17.47 -10.82 -26.62
C ILE A 266 -17.43 -10.03 -27.94
N SER A 267 -17.52 -8.69 -27.89
CA SER A 267 -17.51 -7.83 -29.08
C SER A 267 -16.15 -7.75 -29.78
N GLN A 268 -15.03 -8.00 -29.07
CA GLN A 268 -13.67 -8.00 -29.65
C GLN A 268 -13.26 -9.36 -30.25
N LYS A 269 -14.06 -10.42 -30.04
CA LYS A 269 -13.85 -11.76 -30.59
C LYS A 269 -14.73 -12.06 -31.83
N LYS A 270 -15.59 -11.12 -32.22
CA LYS A 270 -16.36 -11.15 -33.46
C LYS A 270 -15.70 -10.24 -34.48
#